data_AF-A0A952HEW3-F1
#
_entry.id   AF-A0A952HEW3-F1
#
_cell.length_a   1.000
_cell.length_b   1.000
_cell.length_c   1.000
_cell.angle_alpha   90.00
_cell.angle_beta   90.00
_cell.angle_gamma   90.00
#
_symmetry.space_group_name_H-M   'P 1'
#
loop_
_entity.id
_entity.type
_entity.pdbx_description
1 polymer ?
#
loop_
_entity_poly.entity_id
_entity_poly.type
_entity_poly.pdbx_seq_one_letter_code
_entity_poly.pdbx_strand_id
1 'polypeptide(L)'
;MKIITADQVGPLVKDGATLFLGGLAMMGLAEEALQGLERHFLATGHPRQLTTWACGAIGNAGTGGMAHFAHAGMVKRVVAGHFGQTGKAMMAMVHAGEVEAYNFPQGSLSSLTRHIASRSPGLLTKVGLGTFVDPRLEGGKLNSAAQEDLVRLVEFEGEE
;
A
#
# COMPACT_ATOMS: atom_id res chain seq x y z
N MET A 1 -4.61 21.99 17.21
CA MET A 1 -4.98 20.64 16.74
C MET A 1 -6.50 20.55 16.73
N LYS A 2 -7.12 20.08 15.63
CA LYS A 2 -8.57 19.84 15.56
C LYS A 2 -8.84 18.38 15.87
N ILE A 3 -9.77 18.09 16.78
CA ILE A 3 -10.22 16.74 17.09
C ILE A 3 -11.42 16.42 16.19
N ILE A 4 -11.40 15.23 15.59
CA ILE A 4 -12.46 14.74 14.70
C ILE A 4 -12.82 13.30 15.07
N THR A 5 -14.03 12.88 14.71
CA THR A 5 -14.46 11.48 14.84
C THR A 5 -14.03 10.65 13.62
N ALA A 6 -14.10 9.33 13.71
CA ALA A 6 -13.81 8.42 12.60
C ALA A 6 -14.65 8.73 11.35
N ASP A 7 -15.95 9.02 11.51
CA ASP A 7 -16.85 9.30 10.37
C ASP A 7 -16.50 10.59 9.62
N GLN A 8 -15.69 11.47 10.24
CA GLN A 8 -15.19 12.68 9.60
C GLN A 8 -13.93 12.44 8.77
N VAL A 9 -13.34 11.23 8.80
CA VAL A 9 -12.12 10.91 8.04
C VAL A 9 -12.40 10.80 6.54
N GLY A 10 -13.46 10.07 6.16
CA GLY A 10 -13.81 9.81 4.77
C GLY A 10 -13.87 11.07 3.89
N PRO A 11 -14.64 12.11 4.28
CA PRO A 11 -14.73 13.36 3.53
C PRO A 11 -13.41 14.13 3.36
N LEU A 12 -12.37 13.82 4.14
CA LEU A 12 -11.07 14.48 4.07
C LEU A 12 -10.11 13.80 3.08
N VAL A 13 -10.39 12.54 2.73
CA VAL A 13 -9.58 11.77 1.78
C VAL A 13 -10.13 11.99 0.38
N LYS A 14 -9.28 12.44 -0.54
CA LYS A 14 -9.66 12.68 -1.94
C LYS A 14 -9.58 11.38 -2.74
N ASP A 15 -10.41 11.28 -3.79
CA ASP A 15 -10.23 10.28 -4.84
C ASP A 15 -8.78 10.27 -5.35
N GLY A 16 -8.22 9.08 -5.57
CA GLY A 16 -6.86 8.91 -6.07
C GLY A 16 -5.75 9.19 -5.05
N ALA A 17 -6.09 9.45 -3.77
CA ALA A 17 -5.08 9.70 -2.74
C ALA A 17 -4.21 8.46 -2.46
N THR A 18 -2.95 8.71 -2.09
CA THR A 18 -2.05 7.68 -1.55
C THR A 18 -2.11 7.72 -0.02
N LEU A 19 -2.47 6.59 0.59
CA LEU A 19 -2.57 6.42 2.03
C LEU A 19 -1.39 5.57 2.53
N PHE A 20 -0.55 6.18 3.37
CA PHE A 20 0.43 5.43 4.14
C PHE A 20 -0.23 4.83 5.39
N LEU A 21 -0.27 3.51 5.45
CA LEU A 21 -0.81 2.75 6.56
C LEU A 21 0.34 2.41 7.53
N GLY A 22 0.42 3.18 8.61
CA GLY A 22 1.37 2.94 9.68
C GLY A 22 1.02 1.71 10.51
N GLY A 23 2.02 1.17 11.20
CA GLY A 23 1.88 0.00 12.06
C GLY A 23 2.37 -1.31 11.44
N LEU A 24 2.19 -2.39 12.18
CA LEU A 24 2.47 -3.76 11.76
C LEU A 24 1.37 -4.69 12.31
N ALA A 25 0.74 -5.45 11.41
CA ALA A 25 -0.52 -6.13 11.65
C ALA A 25 -1.59 -5.12 12.14
N MET A 26 -2.01 -5.23 13.40
CA MET A 26 -2.94 -4.29 14.05
C MET A 26 -2.23 -3.30 14.97
N MET A 27 -0.95 -3.53 15.28
CA MET A 27 -0.22 -2.72 16.25
C MET A 27 0.14 -1.36 15.64
N GLY A 28 -0.31 -0.28 16.28
CA GLY A 28 -0.09 1.08 15.82
C GLY A 28 -0.93 1.48 14.60
N LEU A 29 -1.88 0.64 14.18
CA LEU A 29 -2.83 0.94 13.12
C LEU A 29 -3.97 1.81 13.65
N ALA A 30 -4.32 2.87 12.93
CA ALA A 30 -5.49 3.70 13.22
C ALA A 30 -6.79 3.03 12.74
N GLU A 31 -7.09 1.86 13.29
CA GLU A 31 -8.20 0.99 12.85
C GLU A 31 -9.55 1.72 12.83
N GLU A 32 -9.86 2.48 13.87
CA GLU A 32 -11.14 3.21 13.96
C GLU A 32 -11.30 4.22 12.81
N ALA A 33 -10.21 4.87 12.38
CA ALA A 33 -10.22 5.77 11.24
C ALA A 33 -10.45 5.03 9.92
N LEU A 34 -9.93 3.80 9.77
CA LEU A 34 -10.19 2.96 8.59
C LEU A 34 -11.65 2.53 8.53
N GLN A 35 -12.25 2.17 9.66
CA GLN A 35 -13.67 1.85 9.74
C GLN A 35 -14.54 3.06 9.35
N GLY A 36 -14.17 4.27 9.78
CA GLY A 36 -14.85 5.50 9.37
C GLY A 36 -14.73 5.80 7.88
N LEU A 37 -13.54 5.57 7.30
CA LEU A 37 -13.28 5.68 5.87
C LEU A 37 -14.13 4.68 5.06
N GLU A 38 -14.20 3.42 5.50
CA GLU A 38 -15.02 2.38 4.88
C GLU A 38 -16.51 2.73 4.92
N ARG A 39 -17.04 3.14 6.08
CA ARG A 39 -18.44 3.57 6.20
C ARG A 39 -18.77 4.70 5.23
N HIS A 40 -17.85 5.65 5.07
CA HIS A 40 -18.04 6.75 4.12
C HIS A 40 -18.07 6.26 2.67
N PHE A 41 -17.17 5.36 2.29
CA PHE A 41 -17.17 4.75 0.96
C PHE A 41 -18.46 3.98 0.69
N LEU A 42 -18.91 3.14 1.62
CA LEU A 42 -20.16 2.39 1.48
C LEU A 42 -21.39 3.30 1.34
N ALA A 43 -21.37 4.47 2.00
CA ALA A 43 -22.48 5.42 1.94
C ALA A 43 -22.48 6.30 0.66
N THR A 44 -21.30 6.56 0.08
CA THR A 44 -21.15 7.62 -0.94
C THR A 44 -20.49 7.17 -2.24
N GLY A 45 -19.83 6.02 -2.26
CA GLY A 45 -18.93 5.59 -3.33
C GLY A 45 -17.57 6.32 -3.35
N HIS A 46 -17.29 7.15 -2.34
CA HIS A 46 -16.05 7.94 -2.24
C HIS A 46 -15.34 7.73 -0.88
N PRO A 47 -14.00 7.83 -0.84
CA PRO A 47 -13.11 8.06 -1.97
C PRO A 47 -12.86 6.80 -2.79
N ARG A 48 -12.60 6.98 -4.10
CA ARG A 48 -12.30 5.89 -5.04
C ARG A 48 -10.87 5.91 -5.55
N GLN A 49 -10.44 4.78 -6.09
CA GLN A 49 -9.15 4.60 -6.76
C GLN A 49 -7.94 4.99 -5.90
N LEU A 50 -7.99 4.71 -4.60
CA LEU A 50 -6.91 4.97 -3.67
C LEU A 50 -5.67 4.11 -3.99
N THR A 51 -4.50 4.60 -3.57
CA THR A 51 -3.30 3.78 -3.44
C THR A 51 -3.00 3.57 -1.97
N THR A 52 -2.94 2.33 -1.49
CA THR A 52 -2.47 2.04 -0.14
C THR A 52 -1.00 1.65 -0.16
N TRP A 53 -0.23 2.14 0.81
CA TRP A 53 1.15 1.77 1.05
C TRP A 53 1.32 1.31 2.50
N ALA A 54 1.96 0.16 2.72
CA ALA A 54 2.41 -0.24 4.06
C ALA A 54 3.83 -0.82 4.05
N CYS A 55 4.64 -0.53 5.08
CA CYS A 55 5.98 -1.13 5.19
C CYS A 55 5.91 -2.63 5.49
N GLY A 56 4.95 -3.07 6.30
CA GLY A 56 4.71 -4.48 6.60
C GLY A 56 3.27 -4.88 6.33
N ALA A 57 2.84 -6.02 6.86
CA ALA A 57 1.46 -6.46 6.73
C ALA A 57 0.54 -5.59 7.59
N ILE A 58 -0.67 -5.31 7.09
CA ILE A 58 -1.69 -4.53 7.81
C ILE A 58 -2.96 -5.36 7.91
N GLY A 59 -3.47 -5.53 9.13
CA GLY A 59 -4.64 -6.33 9.41
C GLY A 59 -4.38 -7.50 10.37
N ASN A 60 -5.41 -8.33 10.52
CA ASN A 60 -5.43 -9.49 11.42
C ASN A 60 -5.78 -10.80 10.69
N ALA A 61 -5.62 -10.84 9.36
CA ALA A 61 -6.07 -11.92 8.47
C ALA A 61 -7.59 -12.20 8.45
N GLY A 62 -8.38 -11.48 9.25
CA GLY A 62 -9.83 -11.50 9.29
C GLY A 62 -10.43 -10.24 8.68
N THR A 63 -11.16 -9.49 9.50
CA THR A 63 -11.95 -8.32 9.08
C THR A 63 -11.31 -6.97 9.44
N GLY A 64 -10.12 -6.96 10.05
CA GLY A 64 -9.43 -5.73 10.43
C GLY A 64 -8.36 -5.29 9.44
N GLY A 65 -8.02 -4.00 9.44
CA GLY A 65 -6.98 -3.41 8.59
C GLY A 65 -7.35 -3.38 7.11
N MET A 66 -6.60 -4.11 6.26
CA MET A 66 -6.79 -4.04 4.80
C MET A 66 -8.16 -4.54 4.32
N ALA A 67 -8.90 -5.29 5.15
CA ALA A 67 -10.26 -5.70 4.84
C ALA A 67 -11.21 -4.50 4.61
N HIS A 68 -11.00 -3.37 5.31
CA HIS A 68 -11.79 -2.14 5.15
C HIS A 68 -11.65 -1.49 3.78
N PHE A 69 -10.65 -1.89 3.01
CA PHE A 69 -10.38 -1.39 1.66
C PHE A 69 -10.84 -2.36 0.55
N ALA A 70 -11.30 -3.56 0.91
CA ALA A 70 -11.60 -4.64 -0.02
C ALA A 70 -12.98 -4.47 -0.67
N HIS A 71 -13.20 -3.31 -1.29
CA HIS A 71 -14.41 -2.94 -2.00
C HIS A 71 -14.08 -2.54 -3.44
N ALA A 72 -14.86 -3.04 -4.40
CA ALA A 72 -14.66 -2.73 -5.82
C ALA A 72 -14.66 -1.21 -6.06
N GLY A 73 -13.62 -0.70 -6.72
CA GLY A 73 -13.43 0.72 -7.04
C GLY A 73 -12.89 1.59 -5.90
N MET A 74 -12.78 1.08 -4.67
CA MET A 74 -12.21 1.86 -3.56
C MET A 74 -10.69 2.01 -3.70
N VAL A 75 -9.99 0.90 -3.96
CA VAL A 75 -8.53 0.87 -4.13
C VAL A 75 -8.19 0.52 -5.57
N LYS A 76 -7.30 1.33 -6.16
CA LYS A 76 -6.63 1.03 -7.42
C LYS A 76 -5.39 0.16 -7.21
N ARG A 77 -4.58 0.50 -6.19
CA ARG A 77 -3.25 -0.06 -5.98
C ARG A 77 -2.94 -0.36 -4.52
N VAL A 78 -2.32 -1.51 -4.27
CA VAL A 78 -1.79 -1.93 -2.97
C VAL A 78 -0.28 -2.16 -3.09
N VAL A 79 0.50 -1.42 -2.31
CA VAL A 79 1.95 -1.60 -2.17
C VAL A 79 2.22 -2.02 -0.72
N ALA A 80 2.81 -3.20 -0.50
CA ALA A 80 3.11 -3.65 0.86
C ALA A 80 4.43 -4.41 0.93
N GLY A 81 5.09 -4.37 2.08
CA GLY A 81 6.28 -5.19 2.32
C GLY A 81 5.98 -6.63 2.67
N HIS A 82 4.75 -6.91 3.11
CA HIS A 82 4.30 -8.24 3.47
C HIS A 82 2.78 -8.33 3.35
N PHE A 83 2.24 -9.45 2.84
CA PHE A 83 0.80 -9.62 2.59
C PHE A 83 0.10 -10.60 3.54
N GLY A 84 0.83 -11.32 4.39
CA GLY A 84 0.26 -12.42 5.19
C GLY A 84 -0.87 -12.04 6.17
N GLN A 85 -0.99 -10.77 6.59
CA GLN A 85 -2.07 -10.31 7.47
C GLN A 85 -3.13 -9.43 6.77
N THR A 86 -3.00 -9.27 5.45
CA THR A 86 -3.86 -8.40 4.60
C THR A 86 -5.32 -8.87 4.55
N GLY A 87 -5.60 -10.11 4.94
CA GLY A 87 -6.96 -10.65 5.01
C GLY A 87 -7.46 -11.23 3.69
N LYS A 88 -8.41 -12.18 3.79
CA LYS A 88 -8.86 -12.97 2.63
C LYS A 88 -9.54 -12.14 1.55
N ALA A 89 -10.32 -11.13 1.92
CA ALA A 89 -11.07 -10.30 0.97
C ALA A 89 -10.12 -9.53 0.05
N MET A 90 -9.16 -8.80 0.63
CA MET A 90 -8.17 -8.07 -0.16
C MET A 90 -7.26 -9.02 -0.95
N MET A 91 -6.84 -10.15 -0.37
CA MET A 91 -6.07 -11.14 -1.12
C MET A 91 -6.87 -11.71 -2.30
N ALA A 92 -8.18 -11.93 -2.18
CA ALA A 92 -9.00 -12.40 -3.30
C ALA A 92 -8.97 -11.40 -4.46
N MET A 93 -9.11 -10.09 -4.19
CA MET A 93 -9.00 -9.04 -5.20
C MET A 93 -7.61 -9.00 -5.85
N VAL A 94 -6.55 -9.20 -5.06
CA VAL A 94 -5.16 -9.28 -5.57
C VAL A 94 -5.01 -10.47 -6.53
N HIS A 95 -5.46 -11.67 -6.15
CA HIS A 95 -5.36 -12.86 -7.01
C HIS A 95 -6.23 -12.77 -8.26
N ALA A 96 -7.40 -12.10 -8.17
CA ALA A 96 -8.28 -11.86 -9.30
C ALA A 96 -7.77 -10.76 -10.26
N GLY A 97 -6.73 -10.01 -9.88
CA GLY A 97 -6.22 -8.88 -10.67
C GLY A 97 -7.17 -7.68 -10.67
N GLU A 98 -8.02 -7.54 -9.65
CA GLU A 98 -8.95 -6.41 -9.50
C GLU A 98 -8.25 -5.15 -8.98
N VAL A 99 -7.11 -5.33 -8.31
CA VAL A 99 -6.24 -4.25 -7.81
C VAL A 99 -4.82 -4.47 -8.27
N GLU A 100 -4.10 -3.39 -8.56
CA GLU A 100 -2.67 -3.49 -8.83
C GLU A 100 -1.92 -3.82 -7.53
N ALA A 101 -1.16 -4.90 -7.49
CA ALA A 101 -0.48 -5.34 -6.28
C ALA A 101 1.04 -5.37 -6.47
N TYR A 102 1.75 -4.73 -5.54
CA TYR A 102 3.22 -4.70 -5.53
C TYR A 102 3.77 -5.14 -4.18
N ASN A 103 4.79 -6.00 -4.20
CA ASN A 103 5.55 -6.38 -3.03
C ASN A 103 7.01 -5.95 -3.16
N PHE A 104 7.45 -5.13 -2.22
CA PHE A 104 8.83 -4.68 -2.13
C PHE A 104 9.43 -5.07 -0.77
N PRO A 105 10.77 -5.13 -0.62
CA PRO A 105 11.37 -5.47 0.65
C PRO A 105 10.92 -4.50 1.75
N GLN A 106 10.40 -5.03 2.88
CA GLN A 106 9.88 -4.24 3.99
C GLN A 106 10.90 -3.19 4.51
N GLY A 107 12.18 -3.56 4.57
CA GLY A 107 13.26 -2.64 4.96
C GLY A 107 13.44 -1.48 3.97
N SER A 108 13.29 -1.73 2.67
CA SER A 108 13.36 -0.71 1.62
C SER A 108 12.17 0.25 1.71
N LEU A 109 10.94 -0.26 1.87
CA LEU A 109 9.75 0.59 2.05
C LEU A 109 9.83 1.45 3.32
N SER A 110 10.33 0.87 4.43
CA SER A 110 10.56 1.61 5.67
C SER A 110 11.59 2.72 5.48
N SER A 111 12.72 2.43 4.84
CA SER A 111 13.78 3.42 4.58
C SER A 111 13.28 4.54 3.66
N LEU A 112 12.50 4.21 2.64
CA LEU A 112 11.95 5.16 1.67
C LEU A 112 11.10 6.27 2.33
N THR A 113 10.45 6.00 3.48
CA THR A 113 9.75 7.05 4.24
C THR A 113 10.66 8.20 4.66
N ARG A 114 11.92 7.92 5.02
CA ARG A 114 12.92 8.95 5.36
C ARG A 114 13.33 9.76 4.14
N HIS A 115 13.53 9.09 3.01
CA HIS A 115 13.88 9.74 1.73
C HIS A 115 12.74 10.66 1.25
N ILE A 116 11.48 10.25 1.41
CA ILE A 116 10.32 11.09 1.11
C ILE A 116 10.31 12.33 2.02
N ALA A 117 10.52 12.16 3.33
CA ALA A 117 10.54 13.26 4.28
C ALA A 117 11.67 14.27 4.01
N SER A 118 12.85 13.79 3.60
CA SER A 118 13.99 14.63 3.23
C SER A 118 13.92 15.18 1.81
N ARG A 119 12.87 14.84 1.03
CA ARG A 119 12.74 15.19 -0.39
C ARG A 119 13.92 14.72 -1.25
N SER A 120 14.50 13.58 -0.89
CA SER A 120 15.50 12.91 -1.72
C SER A 120 14.85 12.33 -2.98
N PRO A 121 15.59 12.17 -4.09
CA PRO A 121 15.03 11.74 -5.37
C PRO A 121 14.54 10.28 -5.38
N GLY A 122 14.92 9.47 -4.39
CA GLY A 122 14.51 8.08 -4.24
C GLY A 122 15.39 7.35 -3.22
N LEU A 123 15.18 6.04 -3.10
CA LEU A 123 16.03 5.13 -2.35
C LEU A 123 16.92 4.36 -3.34
N LEU A 124 18.24 4.52 -3.22
CA LEU A 124 19.22 3.68 -3.93
C LEU A 124 19.54 2.47 -3.05
N THR A 125 19.35 1.26 -3.56
CA THR A 125 19.61 0.02 -2.82
C THR A 125 19.81 -1.17 -3.76
N LYS A 126 20.68 -2.09 -3.37
CA LYS A 126 20.87 -3.39 -4.03
C LYS A 126 19.89 -4.46 -3.55
N VAL A 127 19.11 -4.17 -2.51
CA VAL A 127 18.17 -5.14 -1.93
C VAL A 127 17.07 -5.42 -2.94
N GLY A 128 17.02 -6.66 -3.42
CA GLY A 128 16.04 -7.14 -4.40
C GLY A 128 16.64 -7.51 -5.76
N LEU A 129 17.89 -7.12 -6.04
CA LEU A 129 18.59 -7.53 -7.26
C LEU A 129 18.64 -9.06 -7.38
N GLY A 130 18.35 -9.56 -8.58
CA GLY A 130 18.26 -11.00 -8.86
C GLY A 130 17.06 -11.73 -8.25
N THR A 131 16.13 -11.03 -7.60
CA THR A 131 14.86 -11.59 -7.09
C THR A 131 13.69 -11.08 -7.91
N PHE A 132 12.46 -11.50 -7.62
CA PHE A 132 11.25 -10.99 -8.28
C PHE A 132 11.08 -9.45 -8.19
N VAL A 133 11.75 -8.79 -7.23
CA VAL A 133 11.76 -7.33 -7.11
C VAL A 133 12.60 -6.65 -8.20
N ASP A 134 13.58 -7.35 -8.78
CA ASP A 134 14.43 -6.82 -9.84
C ASP A 134 13.57 -6.41 -11.06
N PRO A 135 13.69 -5.16 -11.56
CA PRO A 135 12.88 -4.68 -12.69
C PRO A 135 13.13 -5.43 -14.00
N ARG A 136 14.22 -6.19 -14.10
CA ARG A 136 14.49 -7.08 -15.25
C ARG A 136 13.64 -8.37 -15.20
N LEU A 137 13.05 -8.67 -14.04
CA LEU A 137 12.22 -9.85 -13.79
C LEU A 137 10.75 -9.42 -13.62
N GLU A 138 10.25 -9.36 -12.39
CA GLU A 138 8.84 -9.02 -12.12
C GLU A 138 8.70 -7.57 -11.60
N GLY A 139 9.77 -6.88 -11.23
CA GLY A 139 9.71 -5.52 -10.69
C GLY A 139 8.85 -5.38 -9.43
N GLY A 140 8.68 -6.48 -8.68
CA GLY A 140 7.81 -6.55 -7.50
C GLY A 140 6.31 -6.62 -7.81
N LYS A 141 5.91 -6.76 -9.08
CA LYS A 141 4.50 -6.87 -9.50
C LYS A 141 3.96 -8.26 -9.13
N LEU A 142 2.86 -8.30 -8.37
CA LEU A 142 2.27 -9.56 -7.91
C LEU A 142 1.18 -10.13 -8.83
N ASN A 143 0.67 -9.33 -9.76
CA ASN A 143 -0.40 -9.74 -10.67
C ASN A 143 -0.34 -8.96 -12.00
N SER A 144 -1.13 -9.39 -12.98
CA SER A 144 -1.17 -8.81 -14.33
C SER A 144 -1.79 -7.41 -14.39
N ALA A 145 -2.52 -7.00 -13.35
CA ALA A 145 -3.06 -5.64 -13.23
C ALA A 145 -1.95 -4.62 -12.93
N ALA A 146 -0.93 -5.02 -12.18
CA ALA A 146 0.24 -4.20 -11.90
C ALA A 146 1.11 -4.05 -13.16
N GLN A 147 0.93 -2.95 -13.88
CA GLN A 147 1.63 -2.69 -15.15
C GLN A 147 2.76 -1.66 -15.01
N GLU A 148 2.59 -0.68 -14.12
CA GLU A 148 3.53 0.43 -13.92
C GLU A 148 4.84 -0.04 -13.28
N ASP A 149 5.98 0.42 -13.78
CA ASP A 149 7.28 0.18 -13.16
C ASP A 149 7.49 1.16 -12.00
N LEU A 150 7.45 0.65 -10.76
CA LEU A 150 7.69 1.45 -9.55
C LEU A 150 9.15 1.42 -9.08
N VAL A 151 9.97 0.55 -9.69
CA VAL A 151 11.40 0.42 -9.45
C VAL A 151 12.13 0.40 -10.78
N ARG A 152 13.39 0.84 -10.78
CA ARG A 152 14.24 0.85 -11.98
C ARG A 152 15.68 0.51 -11.60
N LEU A 153 16.38 -0.12 -12.53
CA LEU A 153 17.82 -0.35 -12.42
C LEU A 153 18.55 0.96 -12.73
N VAL A 154 19.58 1.26 -11.94
CA VAL A 154 20.46 2.41 -12.16
C VAL A 154 21.90 1.94 -11.91
N GLU A 155 22.85 2.51 -12.64
CA GLU A 155 24.28 2.35 -12.31
C GLU A 155 24.73 3.56 -11.49
N PHE A 156 25.47 3.31 -10.42
CA PHE A 156 26.06 4.35 -9.58
C PHE A 156 27.45 3.91 -9.12
N GLU A 157 28.45 4.77 -9.36
CA GLU A 157 29.86 4.49 -9.02
C GLU A 157 30.41 3.16 -9.56
N GLY A 158 29.95 2.74 -10.74
CA GLY A 158 30.40 1.51 -11.41
C GLY A 158 29.76 0.23 -10.89
N GLU A 159 28.73 0.35 -10.06
CA GLU A 159 27.95 -0.76 -9.55
C GLU A 159 26.46 -0.63 -9.92
N GLU A 160 25.81 -1.79 -10.10
CA GLU A 160 24.34 -1.90 -10.03
C GLU A 160 23.84 -1.76 -8.58
#